data_AF-A0A845YX01-F1
#
_entry.id   AF-A0A845YX01-F1
#
_cell.length_a   1.000
_cell.length_b   1.000
_cell.length_c   1.000
_cell.angle_alpha   90.00
_cell.angle_beta   90.00
_cell.angle_gamma   90.00
#
_symmetry.space_group_name_H-M   'P 1'
#
loop_
_entity.id
_entity.type
_entity.pdbx_description
1 polymer ?
#
loop_
_entity_poly.entity_id
_entity_poly.type
_entity_poly.pdbx_seq_one_letter_code
_entity_poly.pdbx_strand_id
1 'polypeptide(L)'
;MPSKPLVNLLNWNPQLFREIKGRLTKRNVAIAISVSLLCQFLVMLLSQFKILNLHWIFLAVMLIGGVYMLVENIAKEKHLGTLNFIRLSPQSSQNILLGKLLGVPILIYLAVAISLPLHLWATISSGLSLSWFFGFYGVLITFCCFFYNLSLLFAFLGVTQAWLIATITGIFLLSGITQLFDNEIYYVIRASIIYFGTKELLILSTTIILGLILGSYWIWKALNHRYQNPNDTIISKKQSYWSMVYFHLYLLFLLINVSYKLPGHIFLWESLIFLCTINFFWFLLVIALLSPQRQSVQDWARYRHQRINNDETAIAKGLAISLKQDLIWGKKSPPLVAIGINLVITGVIWSSWILLFYDNYTRLRAILTLILSLNLILIYAVIVQFVLLMKAEKTAIGKVGILGGLISLPSIALFLLPIRTNSNLNSLLRSTFSWLSSTPYSYNSTIINLTLITIIAQWIVLTLVTLQLTRKIRKLGTSNSQKLLT
;
A
#
# COMPACT_ATOMS: atom_id res chain seq x y z
N MET A 1 -43.86 9.30 15.68
CA MET A 1 -43.46 8.53 14.49
C MET A 1 -42.19 9.17 13.93
N PRO A 2 -41.11 8.41 13.64
CA PRO A 2 -39.93 8.99 12.98
C PRO A 2 -40.36 9.64 11.66
N SER A 3 -39.82 10.81 11.33
CA SER A 3 -40.12 11.49 10.06
C SER A 3 -39.74 10.59 8.87
N LYS A 4 -40.51 10.64 7.77
CA LYS A 4 -40.24 9.86 6.54
C LYS A 4 -38.76 9.79 6.12
N PRO A 5 -37.94 10.88 6.18
CA PRO A 5 -36.52 10.79 5.87
C PRO A 5 -35.69 9.95 6.86
N LEU A 6 -36.04 9.94 8.16
CA LEU A 6 -35.36 9.12 9.17
C LEU A 6 -35.58 7.63 8.93
N VAL A 7 -36.78 7.24 8.49
CA VAL A 7 -37.12 5.84 8.14
C VAL A 7 -36.34 5.38 6.90
N ASN A 8 -36.22 6.25 5.88
CA ASN A 8 -35.46 5.94 4.67
C ASN A 8 -33.95 5.81 4.93
N LEU A 9 -33.38 6.65 5.81
CA LEU A 9 -31.97 6.58 6.17
C LEU A 9 -31.64 5.36 7.05
N LEU A 10 -32.58 4.95 7.91
CA LEU A 10 -32.52 3.72 8.70
C LEU A 10 -32.47 2.47 7.79
N ASN A 11 -33.27 2.46 6.72
CA ASN A 11 -33.30 1.36 5.74
C ASN A 11 -32.04 1.31 4.87
N TRP A 12 -31.42 2.46 4.58
CA TRP A 12 -30.26 2.51 3.68
C TRP A 12 -28.97 1.98 4.31
N ASN A 13 -28.62 2.46 5.51
CA ASN A 13 -27.46 1.94 6.24
C ASN A 13 -27.66 2.07 7.76
N PRO A 14 -28.13 1.00 8.44
CA PRO A 14 -28.38 1.04 9.89
C PRO A 14 -27.10 1.29 10.71
N GLN A 15 -25.93 0.84 10.24
CA GLN A 15 -24.66 1.12 10.90
C GLN A 15 -24.33 2.62 10.87
N LEU A 16 -24.53 3.27 9.72
CA LEU A 16 -24.33 4.71 9.58
C LEU A 16 -25.26 5.48 10.53
N PHE A 17 -26.54 5.10 10.58
CA PHE A 17 -27.49 5.73 11.49
C PHE A 17 -27.07 5.58 12.96
N ARG A 18 -26.57 4.40 13.34
CA ARG A 18 -26.05 4.14 14.69
C ARG A 18 -24.92 5.11 15.05
N GLU A 19 -23.95 5.29 14.16
CA GLU A 19 -22.82 6.20 14.38
C GLU A 19 -23.26 7.67 14.42
N ILE A 20 -24.16 8.10 13.52
CA ILE A 20 -24.71 9.46 13.50
C ILE A 20 -25.45 9.75 14.81
N LYS A 21 -26.38 8.87 15.21
CA LYS A 21 -27.18 9.04 16.43
C LYS A 21 -26.31 9.06 17.70
N GLY A 22 -25.27 8.21 17.75
CA GLY A 22 -24.36 8.14 18.88
C GLY A 22 -23.43 9.36 19.02
N ARG A 23 -23.12 10.04 17.90
CA ARG A 23 -22.11 11.12 17.87
C ARG A 23 -22.73 12.52 17.80
N LEU A 24 -23.83 12.70 17.07
CA LEU A 24 -24.53 13.99 16.94
C LEU A 24 -25.46 14.25 18.14
N THR A 25 -24.88 14.30 19.33
CA THR A 25 -25.60 14.78 20.52
C THR A 25 -25.63 16.31 20.52
N LYS A 26 -26.66 16.93 21.13
CA LYS A 26 -26.77 18.41 21.23
C LYS A 26 -25.47 19.06 21.70
N ARG A 27 -24.82 18.47 22.70
CA ARG A 27 -23.53 18.91 23.24
C ARG A 27 -22.42 18.85 22.19
N ASN A 28 -22.23 17.71 21.52
CA ASN A 28 -21.15 17.53 20.56
C ASN A 28 -21.34 18.42 19.32
N VAL A 29 -22.59 18.61 18.88
CA VAL A 29 -22.94 19.53 17.79
C VAL A 29 -22.61 20.97 18.16
N ALA A 30 -23.02 21.42 19.36
CA ALA A 30 -22.68 22.75 19.85
C ALA A 30 -21.17 22.99 19.89
N ILE A 31 -20.40 22.03 20.44
CA ILE A 31 -18.93 22.11 20.48
C ILE A 31 -18.34 22.18 19.06
N ALA A 32 -18.79 21.33 18.14
CA ALA A 32 -18.28 21.32 16.77
C ALA A 32 -18.56 22.66 16.04
N ILE A 33 -19.75 23.24 16.25
CA ILE A 33 -20.10 24.57 15.71
C ILE A 33 -19.20 25.64 16.33
N SER A 34 -19.08 25.70 17.66
CA SER A 34 -18.27 26.71 18.35
C SER A 34 -16.81 26.65 17.94
N VAL A 35 -16.22 25.45 17.88
CA VAL A 35 -14.83 25.25 17.44
C VAL A 35 -14.64 25.64 15.98
N SER A 36 -15.59 25.27 15.09
CA SER A 36 -15.52 25.65 13.68
C SER A 36 -15.57 27.17 13.51
N LEU A 37 -16.51 27.86 14.18
CA LEU A 37 -16.63 29.32 14.12
C LEU A 37 -15.41 30.03 14.70
N LEU A 38 -14.89 29.55 15.84
CA LEU A 38 -13.67 30.10 16.45
C LEU A 38 -12.46 29.94 15.52
N CYS A 39 -12.31 28.76 14.89
CA CYS A 39 -11.24 28.52 13.94
C CYS A 39 -11.36 29.43 12.70
N GLN A 40 -12.56 29.58 12.14
CA GLN A 40 -12.83 30.49 11.04
C GLN A 40 -12.48 31.94 11.40
N PHE A 41 -12.85 32.40 12.60
CA PHE A 41 -12.52 33.73 13.10
C PHE A 41 -11.01 33.94 13.23
N LEU A 42 -10.28 32.97 13.82
CA LEU A 42 -8.82 33.03 13.93
C LEU A 42 -8.13 33.05 12.56
N VAL A 43 -8.62 32.24 11.61
CA VAL A 43 -8.08 32.23 10.24
C VAL A 43 -8.31 33.58 9.57
N MET A 44 -9.48 34.19 9.72
CA MET A 44 -9.74 35.53 9.20
C MET A 44 -8.78 36.57 9.78
N LEU A 45 -8.50 36.50 11.09
CA LEU A 45 -7.60 37.44 11.77
C LEU A 45 -6.14 37.28 11.34
N LEU A 46 -5.66 36.04 11.19
CA LEU A 46 -4.26 35.73 10.94
C LEU A 46 -3.85 35.78 9.45
N SER A 47 -4.75 35.41 8.53
CA SER A 47 -4.35 35.02 7.17
C SER A 47 -4.54 36.07 6.06
N GLN A 48 -5.01 37.29 6.39
CA GLN A 48 -5.28 38.36 5.40
C GLN A 48 -6.04 37.84 4.14
N PHE A 49 -7.01 36.95 4.31
CA PHE A 49 -7.79 36.31 3.24
C PHE A 49 -7.02 35.46 2.21
N LYS A 50 -5.82 34.95 2.51
CA LYS A 50 -5.14 34.00 1.60
C LYS A 50 -5.89 32.67 1.56
N ILE A 51 -6.63 32.45 0.48
CA ILE A 51 -7.46 31.25 0.29
C ILE A 51 -6.69 29.94 0.39
N LEU A 52 -5.41 29.93 0.01
CA LEU A 52 -4.53 28.77 0.09
C LEU A 52 -4.40 28.25 1.53
N ASN A 53 -4.50 29.13 2.53
CA ASN A 53 -4.37 28.75 3.93
C ASN A 53 -5.56 27.93 4.41
N LEU A 54 -6.77 28.26 3.95
CA LEU A 54 -7.98 27.53 4.33
C LEU A 54 -8.01 26.11 3.73
N HIS A 55 -7.53 25.95 2.49
CA HIS A 55 -7.45 24.64 1.82
C HIS A 55 -6.60 23.63 2.61
N TRP A 56 -5.41 24.03 3.06
CA TRP A 56 -4.53 23.17 3.84
C TRP A 56 -5.07 22.87 5.24
N ILE A 57 -5.73 23.84 5.88
CA ILE A 57 -6.39 23.61 7.19
C ILE A 57 -7.50 22.57 7.05
N PHE A 58 -8.38 22.70 6.06
CA PHE A 58 -9.43 21.70 5.82
C PHE A 58 -8.86 20.33 5.53
N LEU A 59 -7.82 20.26 4.71
CA LEU A 59 -7.17 19.01 4.36
C LEU A 59 -6.53 18.35 5.60
N ALA A 60 -5.84 19.13 6.44
CA ALA A 60 -5.24 18.64 7.68
C ALA A 60 -6.29 18.16 8.70
N VAL A 61 -7.32 18.97 8.96
CA VAL A 61 -8.38 18.64 9.93
C VAL A 61 -9.15 17.39 9.48
N MET A 62 -9.53 17.31 8.20
CA MET A 62 -10.25 16.15 7.66
C MET A 62 -9.39 14.88 7.72
N LEU A 63 -8.14 14.95 7.27
CA LEU A 63 -7.29 13.76 7.22
C LEU A 63 -6.86 13.32 8.62
N ILE A 64 -6.17 14.19 9.38
CA ILE A 64 -5.61 13.82 10.69
C ILE A 64 -6.74 13.48 11.66
N GLY A 65 -7.77 14.33 11.73
CA GLY A 65 -8.91 14.11 12.62
C GLY A 65 -9.71 12.87 12.25
N GLY A 66 -10.02 12.68 10.97
CA GLY A 66 -10.81 11.52 10.53
C GLY A 66 -10.08 10.19 10.70
N VAL A 67 -8.78 10.15 10.37
CA VAL A 67 -7.91 8.98 10.58
C VAL A 67 -7.84 8.64 12.07
N TYR A 68 -7.60 9.64 12.93
CA TYR A 68 -7.58 9.44 14.38
C TYR A 68 -8.90 8.85 14.88
N MET A 69 -10.04 9.46 14.51
CA MET A 69 -11.35 9.01 14.96
C MET A 69 -11.70 7.58 14.51
N LEU A 70 -11.34 7.21 13.28
CA LEU A 70 -11.59 5.87 12.74
C LEU A 70 -10.77 4.79 13.46
N VAL A 71 -9.48 5.03 13.64
CA VAL A 71 -8.60 4.07 14.34
C VAL A 71 -9.02 3.93 15.80
N GLU A 72 -9.27 5.06 16.48
CA GLU A 72 -9.68 5.07 17.88
C GLU A 72 -11.03 4.36 18.07
N ASN A 73 -11.98 4.52 17.13
CA ASN A 73 -13.25 3.82 17.18
C ASN A 73 -13.08 2.30 17.11
N ILE A 74 -12.29 1.80 16.15
CA ILE A 74 -12.04 0.36 16.01
C ILE A 74 -11.23 -0.18 17.20
N ALA A 75 -10.25 0.58 17.68
CA ALA A 75 -9.45 0.20 18.85
C ALA A 75 -10.33 0.04 20.09
N LYS A 76 -11.25 0.99 20.35
CA LYS A 76 -12.24 0.88 21.43
C LYS A 76 -13.15 -0.32 21.25
N GLU A 77 -13.69 -0.55 20.05
CA GLU A 77 -14.58 -1.68 19.80
C GLU A 77 -13.88 -3.04 19.98
N LYS A 78 -12.59 -3.11 19.64
CA LYS A 78 -11.75 -4.29 19.86
C LYS A 78 -11.47 -4.50 21.35
N HIS A 79 -11.14 -3.44 22.09
CA HIS A 79 -10.91 -3.50 23.53
C HIS A 79 -12.17 -3.94 24.30
N LEU A 80 -13.34 -3.45 23.89
CA LEU A 80 -14.63 -3.81 24.48
C LEU A 80 -15.17 -5.17 24.00
N GLY A 81 -14.48 -5.89 23.11
CA GLY A 81 -14.94 -7.16 22.54
C GLY A 81 -16.15 -7.06 21.58
N THR A 82 -16.73 -5.87 21.42
CA THR A 82 -17.91 -5.60 20.57
C THR A 82 -17.67 -5.86 19.07
N LEU A 83 -16.44 -5.78 18.59
CA LEU A 83 -16.12 -5.96 17.17
C LEU A 83 -16.49 -7.35 16.64
N ASN A 84 -16.33 -8.40 17.45
CA ASN A 84 -16.69 -9.76 17.05
C ASN A 84 -18.21 -9.92 16.94
N PHE A 85 -18.97 -9.30 17.83
CA PHE A 85 -20.44 -9.30 17.75
C PHE A 85 -20.93 -8.58 16.50
N ILE A 86 -20.31 -7.45 16.13
CA ILE A 86 -20.67 -6.71 14.90
C ILE A 86 -20.41 -7.58 13.65
N ARG A 87 -19.33 -8.37 13.65
CA ARG A 87 -19.02 -9.30 12.55
C ARG A 87 -20.01 -10.44 12.39
N LEU A 88 -20.68 -10.84 13.48
CA LEU A 88 -21.72 -11.87 13.46
C LEU A 88 -23.09 -11.33 13.06
N SER A 89 -23.24 -10.01 12.91
CA SER A 89 -24.50 -9.41 12.47
C SER A 89 -24.82 -9.83 11.02
N PRO A 90 -26.11 -9.92 10.65
CA PRO A 90 -26.53 -10.33 9.30
C PRO A 90 -26.24 -9.27 8.23
N GLN A 91 -25.65 -8.13 8.59
CA GLN A 91 -25.36 -7.04 7.66
C GLN A 91 -24.14 -7.36 6.80
N SER A 92 -24.17 -6.91 5.56
CA SER A 92 -22.99 -7.01 4.71
C SER A 92 -21.83 -6.22 5.33
N SER A 93 -20.62 -6.77 5.22
CA SER A 93 -19.40 -6.10 5.65
C SER A 93 -19.25 -4.73 4.99
N GLN A 94 -19.68 -4.58 3.73
CA GLN A 94 -19.67 -3.30 3.00
C GLN A 94 -20.52 -2.24 3.70
N ASN A 95 -21.74 -2.57 4.12
CA ASN A 95 -22.63 -1.62 4.81
C ASN A 95 -22.04 -1.20 6.15
N ILE A 96 -21.47 -2.15 6.90
CA ILE A 96 -20.84 -1.86 8.18
C ILE A 96 -19.64 -0.92 8.01
N LEU A 97 -18.76 -1.23 7.05
CA LEU A 97 -17.55 -0.46 6.81
C LEU A 97 -17.84 0.93 6.24
N LEU A 98 -18.77 1.06 5.29
CA LEU A 98 -19.23 2.35 4.77
C LEU A 98 -19.91 3.18 5.87
N GLY A 99 -20.69 2.53 6.73
CA GLY A 99 -21.34 3.19 7.86
C GLY A 99 -20.35 3.75 8.86
N LYS A 100 -19.22 3.06 9.08
CA LYS A 100 -18.12 3.59 9.90
C LYS A 100 -17.35 4.71 9.21
N LEU A 101 -16.99 4.54 7.94
CA LEU A 101 -16.23 5.53 7.17
C LEU A 101 -16.96 6.88 7.11
N LEU A 102 -18.28 6.86 6.91
CA LEU A 102 -19.10 8.07 6.84
C LEU A 102 -19.59 8.54 8.22
N GLY A 103 -19.92 7.61 9.12
CA GLY A 103 -20.54 7.95 10.39
C GLY A 103 -19.56 8.34 11.50
N VAL A 104 -18.36 7.76 11.53
CA VAL A 104 -17.39 8.00 12.62
C VAL A 104 -16.86 9.44 12.61
N PRO A 105 -16.40 9.99 11.47
CA PRO A 105 -15.90 11.37 11.39
C PRO A 105 -17.00 12.43 11.21
N ILE A 106 -18.28 12.11 11.48
CA ILE A 106 -19.42 12.99 11.16
C ILE A 106 -19.33 14.40 11.77
N LEU A 107 -18.73 14.53 12.95
CA LEU A 107 -18.52 15.84 13.60
C LEU A 107 -17.52 16.71 12.85
N ILE A 108 -16.50 16.09 12.24
CA ILE A 108 -15.52 16.80 11.41
C ILE A 108 -16.18 17.22 10.09
N TYR A 109 -16.99 16.35 9.48
CA TYR A 109 -17.76 16.71 8.29
C TYR A 109 -18.71 17.87 8.55
N LEU A 110 -19.38 17.89 9.71
CA LEU A 110 -20.22 18.99 10.14
C LEU A 110 -19.41 20.28 10.29
N ALA A 111 -18.25 20.22 10.96
CA ALA A 111 -17.39 21.38 11.17
C ALA A 111 -16.92 22.00 9.83
N VAL A 112 -16.54 21.16 8.86
CA VAL A 112 -16.16 21.61 7.51
C VAL A 112 -17.37 22.13 6.72
N ALA A 113 -18.55 21.51 6.87
CA ALA A 113 -19.76 21.97 6.22
C ALA A 113 -20.17 23.38 6.67
N ILE A 114 -20.01 23.70 7.96
CA ILE A 114 -20.28 25.03 8.51
C ILE A 114 -19.32 26.08 7.93
N SER A 115 -18.10 25.68 7.57
CA SER A 115 -17.10 26.58 6.96
C SER A 115 -17.21 26.72 5.43
N LEU A 116 -18.10 25.96 4.77
CA LEU A 116 -18.31 26.04 3.32
C LEU A 116 -18.68 27.45 2.83
N PRO A 117 -19.60 28.20 3.49
CA PRO A 117 -19.99 29.53 3.03
C PRO A 117 -18.81 30.50 3.04
N LEU A 118 -17.99 30.46 4.10
CA LEU A 118 -16.78 31.28 4.22
C LEU A 118 -15.78 30.95 3.10
N HIS A 119 -15.55 29.65 2.83
CA HIS A 119 -14.62 29.22 1.78
C HIS A 119 -15.10 29.62 0.39
N LEU A 120 -16.40 29.47 0.12
CA LEU A 120 -17.01 29.91 -1.14
C LEU A 120 -16.85 31.42 -1.32
N TRP A 121 -17.17 32.20 -0.29
CA TRP A 121 -17.01 33.65 -0.32
C TRP A 121 -15.54 34.08 -0.51
N ALA A 122 -14.61 33.40 0.16
CA ALA A 122 -13.17 33.63 -0.04
C ALA A 122 -12.72 33.29 -1.48
N THR A 123 -13.29 32.24 -2.07
CA THR A 123 -13.02 31.84 -3.47
C THR A 123 -13.45 32.92 -4.45
N ILE A 124 -14.68 33.40 -4.32
CA ILE A 124 -15.20 34.46 -5.19
C ILE A 124 -14.40 35.75 -5.00
N SER A 125 -14.10 36.12 -3.76
CA SER A 125 -13.34 37.33 -3.43
C SER A 125 -11.89 37.30 -3.96
N SER A 126 -11.30 36.11 -4.12
CA SER A 126 -9.97 35.94 -4.71
C SER A 126 -9.93 36.03 -6.24
N GLY A 127 -11.08 36.19 -6.92
CA GLY A 127 -11.16 36.20 -8.38
C GLY A 127 -10.97 34.83 -9.05
N LEU A 128 -10.99 33.74 -8.26
CA LEU A 128 -10.91 32.37 -8.79
C LEU A 128 -12.27 31.90 -9.32
N SER A 129 -12.24 31.09 -10.38
CA SER A 129 -13.46 30.49 -10.92
C SER A 129 -14.09 29.47 -9.96
N LEU A 130 -15.42 29.32 -10.02
CA LEU A 130 -16.17 28.37 -9.20
C LEU A 130 -15.69 26.91 -9.38
N SER A 131 -15.08 26.59 -10.52
CA SER A 131 -14.50 25.27 -10.76
C SER A 131 -13.39 24.91 -9.78
N TRP A 132 -12.62 25.89 -9.26
CA TRP A 132 -11.56 25.63 -8.28
C TRP A 132 -12.13 25.17 -6.93
N PHE A 133 -13.27 25.75 -6.54
CA PHE A 133 -13.98 25.36 -5.32
C PHE A 133 -14.40 23.88 -5.39
N PHE A 134 -15.12 23.49 -6.45
CA PHE A 134 -15.54 22.09 -6.62
C PHE A 134 -14.38 21.13 -6.84
N GLY A 135 -13.36 21.55 -7.60
CA GLY A 135 -12.14 20.77 -7.83
C GLY A 135 -11.41 20.45 -6.52
N PHE A 136 -11.27 21.44 -5.64
CA PHE A 136 -10.66 21.25 -4.32
C PHE A 136 -11.42 20.21 -3.49
N TYR A 137 -12.75 20.33 -3.36
CA TYR A 137 -13.52 19.37 -2.58
C TYR A 137 -13.52 17.97 -3.20
N GLY A 138 -13.50 17.85 -4.53
CA GLY A 138 -13.34 16.56 -5.22
C GLY A 138 -12.01 15.88 -4.89
N VAL A 139 -10.91 16.64 -4.91
CA VAL A 139 -9.59 16.16 -4.48
C VAL A 139 -9.60 15.79 -3.00
N LEU A 140 -10.12 16.66 -2.14
CA LEU A 140 -10.19 16.42 -0.70
C LEU A 140 -10.96 15.14 -0.37
N ILE A 141 -12.11 14.89 -1.01
CA ILE A 141 -12.88 13.66 -0.84
C ILE A 141 -12.07 12.44 -1.29
N THR A 142 -11.37 12.54 -2.41
CA THR A 142 -10.53 11.44 -2.93
C THR A 142 -9.41 11.09 -1.96
N PHE A 143 -8.71 12.10 -1.43
CA PHE A 143 -7.68 11.93 -0.40
C PHE A 143 -8.27 11.32 0.88
N CYS A 144 -9.39 11.85 1.38
CA CYS A 144 -10.05 11.32 2.57
C CYS A 144 -10.45 9.86 2.38
N CYS A 145 -11.04 9.51 1.24
CA CYS A 145 -11.42 8.14 0.91
C CYS A 145 -10.21 7.18 0.97
N PHE A 146 -9.09 7.57 0.36
CA PHE A 146 -7.86 6.79 0.38
C PHE A 146 -7.31 6.59 1.80
N PHE A 147 -7.10 7.69 2.54
CA PHE A 147 -6.50 7.63 3.88
C PHE A 147 -7.42 7.01 4.93
N TYR A 148 -8.74 7.18 4.83
CA TYR A 148 -9.69 6.55 5.74
C TYR A 148 -9.74 5.05 5.53
N ASN A 149 -9.78 4.58 4.28
CA ASN A 149 -9.67 3.16 3.96
C ASN A 149 -8.37 2.56 4.48
N LEU A 150 -7.25 3.28 4.30
CA LEU A 150 -5.95 2.85 4.80
C LEU A 150 -5.92 2.78 6.34
N SER A 151 -6.47 3.79 7.02
CA SER A 151 -6.53 3.84 8.48
C SER A 151 -7.34 2.69 9.08
N LEU A 152 -8.49 2.37 8.49
CA LEU A 152 -9.32 1.25 8.91
C LEU A 152 -8.59 -0.08 8.70
N LEU A 153 -7.88 -0.25 7.57
CA LEU A 153 -7.07 -1.44 7.33
C LEU A 153 -6.04 -1.61 8.46
N PHE A 154 -5.26 -0.57 8.78
CA PHE A 154 -4.29 -0.61 9.87
C PHE A 154 -4.92 -0.92 11.24
N ALA A 155 -6.09 -0.37 11.53
CA ALA A 155 -6.82 -0.69 12.75
C ALA A 155 -7.20 -2.18 12.82
N PHE A 156 -7.62 -2.78 11.69
CA PHE A 156 -7.88 -4.23 11.60
C PHE A 156 -6.62 -5.11 11.65
N LEU A 157 -5.44 -4.57 11.32
CA LEU A 157 -4.15 -5.24 11.54
C LEU A 157 -3.73 -5.25 13.01
N GLY A 158 -4.46 -4.53 13.87
CA GLY A 158 -4.26 -4.53 15.30
C GLY A 158 -3.48 -3.33 15.83
N VAL A 159 -3.27 -2.30 15.01
CA VAL A 159 -2.78 -1.02 15.51
C VAL A 159 -3.87 -0.38 16.36
N THR A 160 -3.58 -0.17 17.65
CA THR A 160 -4.50 0.47 18.60
C THR A 160 -4.15 1.92 18.91
N GLN A 161 -2.91 2.33 18.62
CA GLN A 161 -2.43 3.68 18.89
C GLN A 161 -2.84 4.63 17.75
N ALA A 162 -4.05 5.21 17.86
CA ALA A 162 -4.61 6.11 16.87
C ALA A 162 -3.73 7.36 16.62
N TRP A 163 -3.07 7.86 17.66
CA TRP A 163 -2.20 9.03 17.56
C TRP A 163 -0.99 8.79 16.63
N LEU A 164 -0.41 7.58 16.61
CA LEU A 164 0.72 7.26 15.72
C LEU A 164 0.32 7.28 14.26
N ILE A 165 -0.83 6.71 13.92
CA ILE A 165 -1.30 6.72 12.52
C ILE A 165 -1.63 8.16 12.12
N ALA A 166 -2.28 8.92 13.00
CA ALA A 166 -2.60 10.32 12.77
C ALA A 166 -1.34 11.19 12.56
N THR A 167 -0.29 10.98 13.36
CA THR A 167 0.98 11.72 13.19
C THR A 167 1.70 11.34 11.90
N ILE A 168 1.74 10.04 11.53
CA ILE A 168 2.29 9.61 10.24
C ILE A 168 1.52 10.25 9.08
N THR A 169 0.19 10.31 9.16
CA THR A 169 -0.60 11.03 8.15
C THR A 169 -0.33 12.53 8.16
N GLY A 170 -0.10 13.14 9.33
CA GLY A 170 0.28 14.55 9.44
C GLY A 170 1.65 14.85 8.83
N ILE A 171 2.64 13.95 8.98
CA ILE A 171 3.97 14.07 8.35
C ILE A 171 3.84 14.07 6.82
N PHE A 172 2.96 13.25 6.26
CA PHE A 172 2.69 13.26 4.81
C PHE A 172 2.18 14.64 4.34
N LEU A 173 1.44 15.34 5.19
CA LEU A 173 0.92 16.69 4.94
C LEU A 173 1.92 17.80 5.27
N LEU A 174 3.01 17.49 5.97
CA LEU A 174 3.99 18.49 6.43
C LEU A 174 4.63 19.24 5.25
N SER A 175 4.87 18.54 4.13
CA SER A 175 5.35 19.15 2.88
C SER A 175 4.39 20.20 2.28
N GLY A 176 3.10 20.13 2.64
CA GLY A 176 2.07 21.11 2.33
C GLY A 176 1.89 22.17 3.42
N ILE A 177 2.13 21.84 4.68
CA ILE A 177 2.04 22.79 5.80
C ILE A 177 3.21 23.77 5.79
N THR A 178 4.41 23.36 5.37
CA THR A 178 5.53 24.30 5.13
C THR A 178 5.17 25.33 4.05
N GLN A 179 4.19 25.05 3.19
CA GLN A 179 3.69 25.97 2.16
C GLN A 179 2.75 27.06 2.70
N LEU A 180 2.26 26.93 3.95
CA LEU A 180 1.46 27.95 4.61
C LEU A 180 2.28 29.18 5.02
N PHE A 181 3.60 29.02 5.13
CA PHE A 181 4.50 30.02 5.71
C PHE A 181 5.46 30.66 4.72
N ASP A 182 5.51 30.19 3.47
CA ASP A 182 6.53 30.60 2.48
C ASP A 182 5.91 31.31 1.25
N ASN A 183 6.34 32.55 0.98
CA ASN A 183 5.83 33.36 -0.14
C ASN A 183 6.44 32.98 -1.51
N GLU A 184 7.50 32.17 -1.52
CA GLU A 184 8.25 31.75 -2.73
C GLU A 184 7.48 30.78 -3.65
N ILE A 185 6.28 30.37 -3.25
CA ILE A 185 5.49 29.34 -3.96
C ILE A 185 4.77 29.89 -5.19
N TYR A 186 4.44 31.20 -5.22
CA TYR A 186 4.03 31.82 -6.48
C TYR A 186 5.11 31.61 -7.54
N TYR A 187 6.40 31.70 -7.17
CA TYR A 187 7.51 31.44 -8.08
C TYR A 187 7.68 29.96 -8.41
N VAL A 188 7.48 29.01 -7.49
CA VAL A 188 7.58 27.56 -7.78
C VAL A 188 6.40 27.04 -8.60
N ILE A 189 5.17 27.48 -8.32
CA ILE A 189 3.98 27.13 -9.11
C ILE A 189 4.07 27.79 -10.49
N ARG A 190 4.50 29.06 -10.56
CA ARG A 190 4.75 29.72 -11.85
C ARG A 190 5.90 29.06 -12.60
N ALA A 191 6.99 28.67 -11.94
CA ALA A 191 8.10 27.94 -12.54
C ALA A 191 7.66 26.57 -13.04
N SER A 192 6.86 25.82 -12.29
CA SER A 192 6.32 24.52 -12.75
C SER A 192 5.29 24.68 -13.88
N ILE A 193 4.46 25.72 -13.87
CA ILE A 193 3.59 26.08 -15.00
C ILE A 193 4.42 26.50 -16.23
N ILE A 194 5.53 27.20 -16.04
CA ILE A 194 6.45 27.60 -17.12
C ILE A 194 7.20 26.38 -17.67
N TYR A 195 7.67 25.47 -16.81
CA TYR A 195 8.43 24.27 -17.20
C TYR A 195 7.55 23.15 -17.79
N PHE A 196 6.39 22.87 -17.20
CA PHE A 196 5.48 21.80 -17.63
C PHE A 196 4.36 22.30 -18.55
N GLY A 197 3.93 23.56 -18.43
CA GLY A 197 2.73 24.02 -19.14
C GLY A 197 1.44 23.56 -18.46
N THR A 198 0.34 24.29 -18.70
CA THR A 198 -0.94 24.10 -18.00
C THR A 198 -1.62 22.76 -18.30
N LYS A 199 -1.48 22.24 -19.52
CA LYS A 199 -2.08 20.96 -19.95
C LYS A 199 -1.42 19.76 -19.26
N GLU A 200 -0.11 19.79 -19.06
CA GLU A 200 0.63 18.67 -18.49
C GLU A 200 0.45 18.56 -16.97
N LEU A 201 0.36 19.71 -16.29
CA LEU A 201 -0.03 19.73 -14.87
C LEU A 201 -1.43 19.15 -14.67
N LEU A 202 -2.34 19.35 -15.62
CA LEU A 202 -3.66 18.73 -15.60
C LEU A 202 -3.59 17.21 -15.82
N ILE A 203 -2.74 16.75 -16.73
CA ILE A 203 -2.50 15.30 -16.92
C ILE A 203 -1.89 14.69 -15.66
N LEU A 204 -0.87 15.31 -15.06
CA LEU A 204 -0.21 14.80 -13.86
C LEU A 204 -1.13 14.82 -12.63
N SER A 205 -1.95 15.84 -12.47
CA SER A 205 -2.94 15.87 -11.37
C SER A 205 -4.04 14.82 -11.56
N THR A 206 -4.53 14.63 -12.79
CA THR A 206 -5.51 13.57 -13.09
C THR A 206 -4.93 12.17 -12.93
N THR A 207 -3.66 11.95 -13.28
CA THR A 207 -2.98 10.65 -13.04
C THR A 207 -2.86 10.36 -11.54
N ILE A 208 -2.46 11.34 -10.72
CA ILE A 208 -2.39 11.18 -9.25
C ILE A 208 -3.77 10.84 -8.68
N ILE A 209 -4.82 11.53 -9.12
CA ILE A 209 -6.20 11.27 -8.68
C ILE A 209 -6.62 9.84 -9.05
N LEU A 210 -6.34 9.40 -10.29
CA LEU A 210 -6.59 8.03 -10.73
C LEU A 210 -5.85 7.00 -9.85
N GLY A 211 -4.59 7.28 -9.51
CA GLY A 211 -3.79 6.45 -8.62
C GLY A 211 -4.41 6.31 -7.23
N LEU A 212 -4.92 7.41 -6.66
CA LEU A 212 -5.61 7.40 -5.36
C LEU A 212 -6.93 6.62 -5.41
N ILE A 213 -7.71 6.76 -6.49
CA ILE A 213 -8.96 6.01 -6.67
C ILE A 213 -8.68 4.50 -6.79
N LEU A 214 -7.72 4.11 -7.63
CA LEU A 214 -7.30 2.72 -7.79
C LEU A 214 -6.75 2.14 -6.48
N GLY A 215 -5.90 2.90 -5.77
CA GLY A 215 -5.38 2.52 -4.47
C GLY A 215 -6.49 2.32 -3.45
N SER A 216 -7.45 3.26 -3.38
CA SER A 216 -8.60 3.18 -2.49
C SER A 216 -9.45 1.93 -2.76
N TYR A 217 -9.67 1.58 -4.03
CA TYR A 217 -10.38 0.35 -4.43
C TYR A 217 -9.66 -0.92 -3.93
N TRP A 218 -8.34 -1.02 -4.10
CA TRP A 218 -7.58 -2.20 -3.67
C TRP A 218 -7.49 -2.31 -2.15
N ILE A 219 -7.31 -1.18 -1.45
CA ILE A 219 -7.36 -1.13 0.01
C ILE A 219 -8.75 -1.56 0.50
N TRP A 220 -9.83 -1.10 -0.15
CA TRP A 220 -11.19 -1.51 0.17
C TRP A 220 -11.40 -3.02 0.01
N LYS A 221 -10.91 -3.62 -1.07
CA LYS A 221 -10.97 -5.09 -1.28
C LYS A 221 -10.19 -5.86 -0.21
N ALA A 222 -9.00 -5.38 0.17
CA ALA A 222 -8.18 -5.96 1.24
C ALA A 222 -8.88 -5.88 2.60
N LEU A 223 -9.43 -4.71 2.91
CA LEU A 223 -10.15 -4.42 4.14
C LEU A 223 -11.41 -5.28 4.26
N ASN A 224 -12.18 -5.43 3.18
CA ASN A 224 -13.37 -6.28 3.16
C ASN A 224 -13.02 -7.77 3.39
N HIS A 225 -11.94 -8.25 2.76
CA HIS A 225 -11.45 -9.61 2.96
C HIS A 225 -11.01 -9.85 4.41
N ARG A 226 -10.22 -8.93 4.97
CA ARG A 226 -9.72 -8.99 6.35
C ARG A 226 -10.84 -8.88 7.39
N TYR A 227 -11.88 -8.11 7.09
CA TYR A 227 -13.04 -7.98 7.97
C TYR A 227 -13.77 -9.33 8.13
N GLN A 228 -13.99 -10.04 7.02
CA GLN A 228 -14.66 -11.34 7.00
C GLN A 228 -13.79 -12.47 7.55
N ASN A 229 -12.49 -12.45 7.27
CA ASN A 229 -11.55 -13.53 7.65
C ASN A 229 -10.41 -12.98 8.52
N PRO A 230 -10.59 -12.85 9.84
CA PRO A 230 -9.59 -12.22 10.72
C PRO A 230 -8.29 -13.02 10.89
N ASN A 231 -8.34 -14.35 10.67
CA ASN A 231 -7.21 -15.26 10.87
C ASN A 231 -6.49 -15.64 9.56
N ASP A 232 -7.01 -15.20 8.42
CA ASP A 232 -6.41 -15.47 7.11
C ASP A 232 -5.49 -14.31 6.68
N THR A 233 -4.82 -14.47 5.53
CA THR A 233 -4.01 -13.42 4.90
C THR A 233 -4.85 -12.17 4.62
N ILE A 234 -4.22 -11.00 4.52
CA ILE A 234 -4.94 -9.73 4.37
C ILE A 234 -5.58 -9.66 2.98
N ILE A 235 -4.83 -10.08 1.97
CA ILE A 235 -5.29 -10.16 0.58
C ILE A 235 -5.31 -11.63 0.15
N SER A 236 -6.26 -11.99 -0.73
CA SER A 236 -6.27 -13.31 -1.39
C SER A 236 -5.31 -13.36 -2.59
N LYS A 237 -4.81 -14.54 -2.94
CA LYS A 237 -3.90 -14.73 -4.09
C LYS A 237 -4.46 -14.15 -5.39
N LYS A 238 -5.74 -14.42 -5.68
CA LYS A 238 -6.46 -13.85 -6.84
C LYS A 238 -6.45 -12.32 -6.83
N GLN A 239 -6.78 -11.70 -5.69
CA GLN A 239 -6.77 -10.25 -5.57
C GLN A 239 -5.38 -9.67 -5.77
N SER A 240 -4.33 -10.35 -5.31
CA SER A 240 -2.96 -9.91 -5.54
C SER A 240 -2.60 -9.91 -7.03
N TYR A 241 -2.98 -10.94 -7.81
CA TYR A 241 -2.67 -10.98 -9.25
C TYR A 241 -3.29 -9.79 -9.99
N TRP A 242 -4.58 -9.53 -9.73
CA TRP A 242 -5.25 -8.39 -10.34
C TRP A 242 -4.66 -7.07 -9.87
N SER A 243 -4.46 -6.90 -8.55
CA SER A 243 -3.81 -5.70 -8.00
C SER A 243 -2.45 -5.45 -8.64
N MET A 244 -1.72 -6.52 -8.97
CA MET A 244 -0.43 -6.43 -9.62
C MET A 244 -0.54 -5.89 -11.03
N VAL A 245 -1.45 -6.41 -11.85
CA VAL A 245 -1.68 -5.93 -13.22
C VAL A 245 -2.04 -4.44 -13.20
N TYR A 246 -3.04 -4.04 -12.39
CA TYR A 246 -3.48 -2.64 -12.36
C TYR A 246 -2.40 -1.68 -11.88
N PHE A 247 -1.63 -2.05 -10.86
CA PHE A 247 -0.54 -1.22 -10.35
C PHE A 247 0.54 -0.98 -11.42
N HIS A 248 0.94 -2.04 -12.14
CA HIS A 248 1.96 -1.93 -13.17
C HIS A 248 1.47 -1.23 -14.43
N LEU A 249 0.21 -1.41 -14.83
CA LEU A 249 -0.40 -0.64 -15.91
C LEU A 249 -0.49 0.84 -15.55
N TYR A 250 -0.82 1.17 -14.30
CA TYR A 250 -0.81 2.56 -13.81
C TYR A 250 0.59 3.18 -13.85
N LEU A 251 1.62 2.47 -13.40
CA LEU A 251 3.01 2.94 -13.49
C LEU A 251 3.46 3.14 -14.93
N LEU A 252 3.09 2.23 -15.84
CA LEU A 252 3.39 2.35 -17.26
C LEU A 252 2.69 3.56 -17.87
N PHE A 253 1.42 3.80 -17.52
CA PHE A 253 0.70 5.01 -17.93
C PHE A 253 1.39 6.28 -17.41
N LEU A 254 1.79 6.32 -16.14
CA LEU A 254 2.53 7.45 -15.57
C LEU A 254 3.83 7.70 -16.32
N LEU A 255 4.60 6.64 -16.61
CA LEU A 255 5.86 6.76 -17.34
C LEU A 255 5.66 7.31 -18.74
N ILE A 256 4.72 6.78 -19.53
CA ILE A 256 4.46 7.27 -20.90
C ILE A 256 4.13 8.76 -20.91
N ASN A 257 3.32 9.23 -19.94
CA ASN A 257 2.96 10.64 -19.83
C ASN A 257 4.16 11.54 -19.46
N VAL A 258 5.14 11.04 -18.71
CA VAL A 258 6.36 11.79 -18.34
C VAL A 258 7.43 11.69 -19.44
N SER A 259 7.55 10.54 -20.10
CA SER A 259 8.57 10.23 -21.12
C SER A 259 8.49 11.11 -22.37
N TYR A 260 7.31 11.62 -22.72
CA TYR A 260 7.08 12.35 -23.98
C TYR A 260 7.88 13.65 -24.10
N LYS A 261 8.47 14.17 -23.01
CA LYS A 261 9.08 15.50 -22.95
C LYS A 261 10.60 15.53 -22.78
N LEU A 262 11.22 14.42 -22.36
CA LEU A 262 12.66 14.35 -22.09
C LEU A 262 13.30 13.25 -22.96
N PRO A 263 13.53 13.52 -24.26
CA PRO A 263 14.24 12.58 -25.11
C PRO A 263 15.71 12.52 -24.70
N GLY A 264 16.12 11.39 -24.11
CA GLY A 264 17.51 11.14 -23.80
C GLY A 264 17.72 9.79 -23.13
N HIS A 265 18.84 9.12 -23.44
CA HIS A 265 19.21 7.85 -22.81
C HIS A 265 19.26 7.96 -21.28
N ILE A 266 19.64 9.13 -20.74
CA ILE A 266 19.70 9.39 -19.28
C ILE A 266 18.33 9.24 -18.63
N PHE A 267 17.27 9.79 -19.24
CA PHE A 267 15.91 9.73 -18.72
C PHE A 267 15.39 8.28 -18.67
N LEU A 268 15.67 7.49 -19.71
CA LEU A 268 15.29 6.07 -19.76
C LEU A 268 15.97 5.25 -18.64
N TRP A 269 17.24 5.54 -18.32
CA TRP A 269 17.93 4.91 -17.19
C TRP A 269 17.36 5.32 -15.84
N GLU A 270 17.12 6.61 -15.62
CA GLU A 270 16.54 7.11 -14.36
C GLU A 270 15.14 6.54 -14.11
N SER A 271 14.32 6.44 -15.15
CA SER A 271 12.98 5.84 -15.07
C SER A 271 13.04 4.34 -14.70
N LEU A 272 14.02 3.58 -15.21
CA LEU A 272 14.24 2.18 -14.84
C LEU A 272 14.66 2.02 -13.38
N ILE A 273 15.51 2.90 -12.86
CA ILE A 273 15.94 2.89 -11.46
C ILE A 273 14.75 3.21 -10.54
N PHE A 274 13.99 4.24 -10.88
CA PHE A 274 12.77 4.63 -10.16
C PHE A 274 11.75 3.48 -10.12
N LEU A 275 11.51 2.85 -11.27
CA LEU A 275 10.62 1.70 -11.44
C LEU A 275 11.06 0.49 -10.62
N CYS A 276 12.34 0.11 -10.68
CA CYS A 276 12.85 -1.01 -9.88
C CYS A 276 12.69 -0.73 -8.38
N THR A 277 12.91 0.51 -7.96
CA THR A 277 12.78 0.94 -6.56
C THR A 277 11.32 0.89 -6.10
N ILE A 278 10.38 1.40 -6.90
CA ILE A 278 8.95 1.32 -6.57
C ILE A 278 8.46 -0.13 -6.55
N ASN A 279 8.85 -0.94 -7.56
CA ASN A 279 8.49 -2.36 -7.60
C ASN A 279 8.99 -3.08 -6.36
N PHE A 280 10.22 -2.80 -5.94
CA PHE A 280 10.80 -3.37 -4.73
C PHE A 280 9.91 -3.14 -3.49
N PHE A 281 9.53 -1.88 -3.22
CA PHE A 281 8.66 -1.57 -2.08
C PHE A 281 7.26 -2.17 -2.22
N TRP A 282 6.69 -2.15 -3.43
CA TRP A 282 5.39 -2.74 -3.70
C TRP A 282 5.38 -4.26 -3.44
N PHE A 283 6.43 -4.96 -3.88
CA PHE A 283 6.55 -6.38 -3.62
C PHE A 283 6.78 -6.70 -2.14
N LEU A 284 7.55 -5.91 -1.40
CA LEU A 284 7.66 -6.08 0.05
C LEU A 284 6.29 -5.97 0.74
N LEU A 285 5.48 -5.01 0.32
CA LEU A 285 4.10 -4.85 0.78
C LEU A 285 3.28 -6.09 0.40
N VAL A 286 3.27 -6.52 -0.87
CA VAL A 286 2.51 -7.71 -1.32
C VAL A 286 2.94 -8.98 -0.57
N ILE A 287 4.24 -9.18 -0.35
CA ILE A 287 4.78 -10.29 0.43
C ILE A 287 4.23 -10.25 1.87
N ALA A 288 4.25 -9.09 2.52
CA ALA A 288 3.71 -8.93 3.86
C ALA A 288 2.19 -9.20 3.92
N LEU A 289 1.44 -8.81 2.89
CA LEU A 289 -0.02 -8.99 2.82
C LEU A 289 -0.46 -10.42 2.47
N LEU A 290 0.36 -11.16 1.69
CA LEU A 290 0.08 -12.52 1.24
C LEU A 290 0.67 -13.61 2.12
N SER A 291 1.68 -13.32 2.96
CA SER A 291 2.39 -14.37 3.69
C SER A 291 1.59 -14.88 4.89
N PRO A 292 1.13 -16.15 4.89
CA PRO A 292 0.38 -16.73 6.00
C PRO A 292 1.25 -16.93 7.24
N GLN A 293 0.62 -16.76 8.40
CA GLN A 293 1.24 -17.05 9.69
C GLN A 293 1.44 -18.55 9.89
N ARG A 294 2.29 -18.91 10.87
CA ARG A 294 2.67 -20.30 11.15
C ARG A 294 1.48 -21.24 11.34
N GLN A 295 0.45 -20.82 12.08
CA GLN A 295 -0.73 -21.64 12.34
C GLN A 295 -1.47 -22.00 11.05
N SER A 296 -1.74 -21.03 10.18
CA SER A 296 -2.42 -21.26 8.91
C SER A 296 -1.65 -22.23 8.00
N VAL A 297 -0.31 -22.12 7.94
CA VAL A 297 0.53 -23.05 7.17
C VAL A 297 0.59 -24.44 7.80
N GLN A 298 0.58 -24.52 9.13
CA GLN A 298 0.54 -25.80 9.85
C GLN A 298 -0.78 -26.53 9.62
N ASP A 299 -1.91 -25.82 9.69
CA ASP A 299 -3.23 -26.37 9.38
C ASP A 299 -3.28 -26.84 7.92
N TRP A 300 -2.77 -26.02 7.00
CA TRP A 300 -2.66 -26.41 5.59
C TRP A 300 -1.81 -27.69 5.41
N ALA A 301 -0.63 -27.75 6.03
CA ALA A 301 0.27 -28.89 5.90
C ALA A 301 -0.34 -30.18 6.47
N ARG A 302 -1.12 -30.09 7.55
CA ARG A 302 -1.83 -31.22 8.17
C ARG A 302 -3.02 -31.70 7.34
N TYR A 303 -3.92 -30.78 7.00
CA TYR A 303 -5.24 -31.12 6.45
C TYR A 303 -5.29 -31.22 4.93
N ARG A 304 -4.21 -30.86 4.20
CA ARG A 304 -4.19 -30.97 2.72
C ARG A 304 -4.47 -32.38 2.20
N HIS A 305 -4.09 -33.42 2.95
CA HIS A 305 -4.27 -34.82 2.52
C HIS A 305 -5.71 -35.31 2.73
N GLN A 306 -6.44 -34.73 3.69
CA GLN A 306 -7.84 -35.11 3.96
C GLN A 306 -8.81 -34.56 2.92
N ARG A 307 -8.47 -33.46 2.24
CA ARG A 307 -9.31 -32.84 1.20
C ARG A 307 -9.40 -33.66 -0.10
N ILE A 308 -8.62 -34.74 -0.19
CA ILE A 308 -8.44 -35.58 -1.38
C ILE A 308 -9.26 -36.89 -1.27
N ASN A 309 -9.71 -37.28 -0.07
CA ASN A 309 -10.31 -38.60 0.19
C ASN A 309 -11.75 -38.81 -0.32
N ASN A 310 -12.33 -37.87 -1.07
CA ASN A 310 -13.70 -38.02 -1.59
C ASN A 310 -13.78 -38.66 -2.99
N ASP A 311 -12.66 -38.84 -3.71
CA ASP A 311 -12.63 -39.45 -5.06
C ASP A 311 -11.56 -40.56 -5.14
N GLU A 312 -11.97 -41.81 -4.92
CA GLU A 312 -11.09 -42.99 -4.82
C GLU A 312 -10.37 -43.40 -6.13
N THR A 313 -10.67 -42.80 -7.29
CA THR A 313 -10.15 -43.30 -8.59
C THR A 313 -9.05 -42.45 -9.23
N ALA A 314 -8.63 -41.33 -8.62
CA ALA A 314 -7.67 -40.38 -9.22
C ALA A 314 -6.40 -40.11 -8.37
N ILE A 315 -5.94 -41.11 -7.62
CA ILE A 315 -5.05 -40.97 -6.45
C ILE A 315 -3.65 -40.37 -6.77
N ALA A 316 -3.05 -40.62 -7.94
CA ALA A 316 -1.70 -40.12 -8.26
C ALA A 316 -1.69 -38.88 -9.17
N LYS A 317 -2.52 -38.85 -10.23
CA LYS A 317 -2.61 -37.69 -11.14
C LYS A 317 -3.41 -36.53 -10.53
N GLY A 318 -4.44 -36.80 -9.73
CA GLY A 318 -5.24 -35.78 -9.03
C GLY A 318 -4.48 -35.07 -7.92
N LEU A 319 -3.49 -35.71 -7.30
CA LEU A 319 -2.71 -35.16 -6.19
C LEU A 319 -1.74 -34.05 -6.64
N ALA A 320 -1.12 -34.21 -7.81
CA ALA A 320 -0.27 -33.17 -8.40
C ALA A 320 -1.08 -31.98 -8.96
N ILE A 321 -2.25 -32.27 -9.54
CA ILE A 321 -3.16 -31.25 -10.11
C ILE A 321 -3.80 -30.42 -8.98
N SER A 322 -4.29 -31.06 -7.91
CA SER A 322 -4.86 -30.38 -6.74
C SER A 322 -3.83 -29.55 -5.98
N LEU A 323 -2.58 -30.03 -5.83
CA LEU A 323 -1.53 -29.28 -5.13
C LEU A 323 -1.12 -28.02 -5.92
N LYS A 324 -0.98 -28.11 -7.25
CA LYS A 324 -0.71 -26.94 -8.09
C LYS A 324 -1.85 -25.92 -7.98
N GLN A 325 -3.10 -26.37 -8.10
CA GLN A 325 -4.27 -25.49 -7.98
C GLN A 325 -4.37 -24.86 -6.58
N ASP A 326 -4.07 -25.60 -5.53
CA ASP A 326 -4.10 -25.09 -4.16
C ASP A 326 -2.91 -24.17 -3.83
N LEU A 327 -1.75 -24.33 -4.46
CA LEU A 327 -0.66 -23.35 -4.36
C LEU A 327 -0.96 -22.04 -5.08
N ILE A 328 -1.68 -22.10 -6.21
CA ILE A 328 -2.06 -20.91 -6.98
C ILE A 328 -3.23 -20.18 -6.32
N TRP A 329 -4.25 -20.91 -5.87
CA TRP A 329 -5.52 -20.31 -5.42
C TRP A 329 -5.79 -20.44 -3.92
N GLY A 330 -5.11 -21.37 -3.23
CA GLY A 330 -5.38 -21.69 -1.83
C GLY A 330 -5.02 -20.55 -0.88
N LYS A 331 -5.93 -20.26 0.05
CA LYS A 331 -5.82 -19.15 1.02
C LYS A 331 -4.76 -19.38 2.10
N LYS A 332 -4.57 -20.63 2.53
CA LYS A 332 -3.68 -21.01 3.63
C LYS A 332 -2.34 -21.58 3.16
N SER A 333 -2.21 -21.83 1.87
CA SER A 333 -1.01 -22.44 1.29
C SER A 333 0.14 -21.42 1.19
N PRO A 334 1.40 -21.88 1.18
CA PRO A 334 2.56 -20.99 1.10
C PRO A 334 2.46 -19.97 -0.05
N PRO A 335 2.98 -18.74 0.14
CA PRO A 335 2.75 -17.64 -0.79
C PRO A 335 3.70 -17.68 -1.98
N LEU A 336 4.74 -18.53 -1.95
CA LEU A 336 5.85 -18.53 -2.90
C LEU A 336 5.41 -18.61 -4.36
N VAL A 337 4.50 -19.54 -4.70
CA VAL A 337 4.00 -19.68 -6.07
C VAL A 337 3.18 -18.45 -6.49
N ALA A 338 2.40 -17.87 -5.58
CA ALA A 338 1.64 -16.67 -5.88
C ALA A 338 2.55 -15.46 -6.12
N ILE A 339 3.61 -15.32 -5.33
CA ILE A 339 4.61 -14.26 -5.53
C ILE A 339 5.35 -14.50 -6.85
N GLY A 340 5.67 -15.74 -7.20
CA GLY A 340 6.22 -16.10 -8.51
C GLY A 340 5.32 -15.67 -9.68
N ILE A 341 4.01 -15.89 -9.58
CA ILE A 341 3.05 -15.45 -10.61
C ILE A 341 3.01 -13.91 -10.71
N ASN A 342 3.01 -13.20 -9.57
CA ASN A 342 3.10 -11.74 -9.56
C ASN A 342 4.39 -11.24 -10.23
N LEU A 343 5.53 -11.90 -9.99
CA LEU A 343 6.82 -11.59 -10.63
C LEU A 343 6.77 -11.81 -12.14
N VAL A 344 6.13 -12.88 -12.61
CA VAL A 344 5.93 -13.14 -14.05
C VAL A 344 5.08 -12.03 -14.69
N ILE A 345 3.97 -11.63 -14.04
CA ILE A 345 3.13 -10.52 -14.51
C ILE A 345 3.96 -9.23 -14.66
N THR A 346 4.71 -8.87 -13.63
CA THR A 346 5.60 -7.70 -13.66
C THR A 346 6.66 -7.82 -14.76
N GLY A 347 7.28 -8.99 -14.90
CA GLY A 347 8.29 -9.26 -15.92
C GLY A 347 7.76 -9.12 -17.34
N VAL A 348 6.55 -9.61 -17.63
CA VAL A 348 5.93 -9.50 -18.97
C VAL A 348 5.62 -8.05 -19.32
N ILE A 349 5.03 -7.27 -18.41
CA ILE A 349 4.67 -5.88 -18.65
C ILE A 349 5.93 -5.05 -18.94
N TRP A 350 6.95 -5.17 -18.10
CA TRP A 350 8.14 -4.34 -18.23
C TRP A 350 9.11 -4.82 -19.29
N SER A 351 9.23 -6.12 -19.54
CA SER A 351 10.01 -6.60 -20.69
C SER A 351 9.44 -6.05 -22.00
N SER A 352 8.11 -6.03 -22.15
CA SER A 352 7.44 -5.43 -23.32
C SER A 352 7.78 -3.95 -23.47
N TRP A 353 7.75 -3.16 -22.39
CA TRP A 353 8.11 -1.75 -22.44
C TRP A 353 9.60 -1.52 -22.77
N ILE A 354 10.51 -2.30 -22.16
CA ILE A 354 11.95 -2.22 -22.43
C ILE A 354 12.25 -2.56 -23.90
N LEU A 355 11.55 -3.53 -24.49
CA LEU A 355 11.76 -3.89 -25.89
C LEU A 355 11.34 -2.76 -26.86
N LEU A 356 10.30 -1.99 -26.52
CA LEU A 356 9.73 -0.96 -27.38
C LEU A 356 10.50 0.38 -27.31
N PHE A 357 10.97 0.78 -26.13
CA PHE A 357 11.50 2.14 -25.91
C PHE A 357 13.02 2.21 -25.74
N TYR A 358 13.70 1.07 -25.61
CA TYR A 358 15.12 1.03 -25.28
C TYR A 358 15.98 0.57 -26.46
N ASP A 359 17.12 1.23 -26.65
CA ASP A 359 18.06 0.95 -27.75
C ASP A 359 18.70 -0.43 -27.63
N ASN A 360 19.11 -1.00 -28.77
CA ASN A 360 19.71 -2.33 -28.84
C ASN A 360 20.91 -2.50 -27.90
N TYR A 361 21.75 -1.47 -27.74
CA TYR A 361 22.95 -1.51 -26.91
C TYR A 361 22.67 -1.64 -25.41
N THR A 362 21.58 -1.04 -24.94
CA THR A 362 21.27 -0.89 -23.52
C THR A 362 20.15 -1.87 -23.09
N ARG A 363 19.39 -2.40 -24.05
CA ARG A 363 18.24 -3.31 -23.84
C ARG A 363 18.59 -4.57 -23.05
N LEU A 364 19.70 -5.23 -23.40
CA LEU A 364 20.14 -6.44 -22.72
C LEU A 364 20.46 -6.15 -21.24
N ARG A 365 21.06 -5.00 -20.94
CA ARG A 365 21.36 -4.60 -19.56
C ARG A 365 20.09 -4.32 -18.76
N ALA A 366 19.14 -3.59 -19.34
CA ALA A 366 17.85 -3.31 -18.70
C ALA A 366 17.10 -4.61 -18.35
N ILE A 367 17.10 -5.58 -19.27
CA ILE A 367 16.49 -6.90 -19.03
C ILE A 367 17.22 -7.66 -17.92
N LEU A 368 18.57 -7.71 -17.94
CA LEU A 368 19.34 -8.37 -16.89
C LEU A 368 19.12 -7.73 -15.51
N THR A 369 19.08 -6.41 -15.45
CA THR A 369 18.77 -5.65 -14.23
C THR A 369 17.39 -5.98 -13.69
N LEU A 370 16.39 -6.09 -14.57
CA LEU A 370 15.03 -6.49 -14.20
C LEU A 370 14.98 -7.94 -13.69
N ILE A 371 15.65 -8.87 -14.36
CA ILE A 371 15.71 -10.28 -13.92
C ILE A 371 16.34 -10.38 -12.52
N LEU A 372 17.42 -9.65 -12.28
CA LEU A 372 18.12 -9.64 -11.00
C LEU A 372 17.24 -9.07 -9.88
N SER A 373 16.51 -7.97 -10.13
CA SER A 373 15.60 -7.40 -9.13
C SER A 373 14.43 -8.33 -8.80
N LEU A 374 13.84 -8.99 -9.80
CA LEU A 374 12.76 -9.96 -9.60
C LEU A 374 13.22 -11.21 -8.82
N ASN A 375 14.42 -11.71 -9.10
CA ASN A 375 15.00 -12.85 -8.37
C ASN A 375 15.24 -12.52 -6.90
N LEU A 376 15.76 -11.32 -6.61
CA LEU A 376 16.00 -10.84 -5.26
C LEU A 376 14.69 -10.74 -4.45
N ILE A 377 13.62 -10.25 -5.06
CA ILE A 377 12.29 -10.22 -4.45
C ILE A 377 11.80 -11.64 -4.10
N LEU A 378 12.05 -12.61 -4.98
CA LEU A 378 11.67 -14.01 -4.74
C LEU A 378 12.44 -14.61 -3.55
N ILE A 379 13.74 -14.30 -3.42
CA ILE A 379 14.54 -14.69 -2.25
C ILE A 379 13.94 -14.10 -0.96
N TYR A 380 13.58 -12.80 -0.98
CA TYR A 380 12.93 -12.17 0.17
C TYR A 380 11.59 -12.78 0.53
N ALA A 381 10.79 -13.18 -0.46
CA ALA A 381 9.54 -13.92 -0.20
C ALA A 381 9.77 -15.23 0.57
N VAL A 382 10.80 -15.99 0.20
CA VAL A 382 11.14 -17.25 0.88
C VAL A 382 11.64 -16.97 2.30
N ILE A 383 12.50 -15.96 2.47
CA ILE A 383 13.04 -15.56 3.78
C ILE A 383 11.90 -15.11 4.71
N VAL A 384 11.00 -14.24 4.24
CA VAL A 384 9.81 -13.79 5.00
C VAL A 384 8.98 -14.99 5.46
N GLN A 385 8.65 -15.90 4.54
CA GLN A 385 7.87 -17.08 4.92
C GLN A 385 8.63 -17.96 5.92
N PHE A 386 9.93 -18.12 5.76
CA PHE A 386 10.75 -18.93 6.67
C PHE A 386 10.79 -18.37 8.10
N VAL A 387 10.95 -17.05 8.23
CA VAL A 387 10.94 -16.30 9.50
C VAL A 387 9.55 -16.38 10.15
N LEU A 388 8.47 -16.24 9.38
CA LEU A 388 7.11 -16.37 9.91
C LEU A 388 6.83 -17.75 10.52
N LEU A 389 7.44 -18.81 9.98
CA LEU A 389 7.35 -20.18 10.51
C LEU A 389 8.18 -20.43 11.78
N MET A 390 9.03 -19.49 12.23
CA MET A 390 9.80 -19.65 13.46
C MET A 390 8.91 -19.55 14.71
N LYS A 391 9.14 -20.44 15.69
CA LYS A 391 8.54 -20.41 17.03
C LYS A 391 9.29 -19.33 17.85
N ALA A 392 9.01 -18.06 17.60
CA ALA A 392 9.48 -16.99 18.47
C ALA A 392 8.32 -16.60 19.40
N GLU A 393 8.56 -16.64 20.71
CA GLU A 393 7.48 -16.65 21.70
C GLU A 393 6.78 -15.30 21.88
N LYS A 394 7.40 -14.13 21.62
CA LYS A 394 6.72 -12.86 21.99
C LYS A 394 6.92 -11.55 21.20
N THR A 395 7.54 -11.45 20.03
CA THR A 395 7.47 -10.15 19.31
C THR A 395 7.26 -10.29 17.80
N ALA A 396 6.06 -9.95 17.33
CA ALA A 396 5.83 -9.62 15.91
C ALA A 396 6.83 -8.54 15.45
N ILE A 397 7.19 -7.63 16.35
CA ILE A 397 8.21 -6.59 16.18
C ILE A 397 9.61 -7.19 15.93
N GLY A 398 10.00 -8.27 16.61
CA GLY A 398 11.29 -8.93 16.38
C GLY A 398 11.37 -9.60 15.01
N LYS A 399 10.27 -10.21 14.54
CA LYS A 399 10.20 -10.78 13.19
C LYS A 399 10.29 -9.70 12.10
N VAL A 400 9.63 -8.55 12.32
CA VAL A 400 9.73 -7.37 11.45
C VAL A 400 11.13 -6.75 11.51
N GLY A 401 11.76 -6.68 12.68
CA GLY A 401 13.12 -6.16 12.86
C GLY A 401 14.19 -7.04 12.20
N ILE A 402 14.07 -8.38 12.30
CA ILE A 402 14.94 -9.32 11.59
C ILE A 402 14.79 -9.17 10.07
N LEU A 403 13.56 -8.98 9.58
CA LEU A 403 13.30 -8.78 8.16
C LEU A 403 13.77 -7.42 7.65
N GLY A 404 13.46 -6.35 8.38
CA GLY A 404 13.92 -5.00 8.08
C GLY A 404 15.44 -4.93 8.08
N GLY A 405 16.08 -5.55 9.08
CA GLY A 405 17.53 -5.73 9.14
C GLY A 405 18.06 -6.51 7.94
N LEU A 406 17.53 -7.68 7.59
CA LEU A 406 18.00 -8.45 6.43
C LEU A 406 17.89 -7.71 5.10
N ILE A 407 16.90 -6.83 4.97
CA ILE A 407 16.67 -6.02 3.77
C ILE A 407 17.59 -4.77 3.75
N SER A 408 17.78 -4.11 4.89
CA SER A 408 18.49 -2.82 4.97
C SER A 408 19.97 -2.95 5.36
N LEU A 409 20.36 -3.95 6.16
CA LEU A 409 21.74 -4.17 6.63
C LEU A 409 22.74 -4.25 5.48
N PRO A 410 22.49 -4.99 4.39
CA PRO A 410 23.42 -5.02 3.28
C PRO A 410 23.67 -3.62 2.69
N SER A 411 22.67 -2.73 2.71
CA SER A 411 22.80 -1.37 2.16
C SER A 411 23.45 -0.41 3.15
N ILE A 412 23.08 -0.49 4.43
CA ILE A 412 23.63 0.35 5.50
C ILE A 412 25.10 0.02 5.73
N ALA A 413 25.45 -1.28 5.78
CA ALA A 413 26.83 -1.72 5.93
C ALA A 413 27.72 -1.21 4.78
N LEU A 414 27.19 -1.16 3.56
CA LEU A 414 27.94 -0.68 2.39
C LEU A 414 28.02 0.84 2.28
N PHE A 415 27.02 1.57 2.78
CA PHE A 415 27.09 3.03 2.90
C PHE A 415 28.12 3.47 3.94
N LEU A 416 28.26 2.70 5.02
CA LEU A 416 29.17 3.01 6.13
C LEU A 416 30.61 2.54 5.91
N LEU A 417 30.86 1.58 5.01
CA LEU A 417 32.20 1.10 4.68
C LEU A 417 32.87 2.07 3.68
N PRO A 418 33.91 2.83 4.06
CA PRO A 418 34.61 3.76 3.17
C PRO A 418 35.60 2.99 2.30
N ILE A 419 35.11 2.04 1.51
CA ILE A 419 35.95 1.22 0.64
C ILE A 419 36.14 1.99 -0.67
N ARG A 420 37.21 2.78 -0.74
CA ARG A 420 37.71 3.40 -1.97
C ARG A 420 38.37 2.32 -2.83
N THR A 421 37.57 1.42 -3.40
CA THR A 421 38.05 0.41 -4.34
C THR A 421 37.68 0.78 -5.76
N ASN A 422 38.57 0.44 -6.70
CA ASN A 422 38.45 0.66 -8.14
C ASN A 422 37.00 0.48 -8.64
N SER A 423 36.59 1.39 -9.53
CA SER A 423 35.23 1.57 -10.08
C SER A 423 34.45 0.31 -10.44
N ASN A 424 35.13 -0.81 -10.71
CA ASN A 424 34.52 -2.09 -11.06
C ASN A 424 34.06 -2.94 -9.83
N LEU A 425 34.76 -2.90 -8.68
CA LEU A 425 34.46 -3.79 -7.54
C LEU A 425 33.28 -3.31 -6.67
N ASN A 426 33.02 -2.00 -6.66
CA ASN A 426 31.82 -1.42 -6.05
C ASN A 426 30.50 -1.95 -6.67
N SER A 427 30.54 -2.55 -7.86
CA SER A 427 29.35 -3.14 -8.50
C SER A 427 28.92 -4.49 -7.90
N LEU A 428 29.87 -5.29 -7.40
CA LEU A 428 29.63 -6.62 -6.80
C LEU A 428 29.05 -6.50 -5.38
N LEU A 429 29.59 -5.57 -4.58
CA LEU A 429 29.12 -5.34 -3.22
C LEU A 429 27.68 -4.79 -3.21
N ARG A 430 27.28 -4.01 -4.22
CA ARG A 430 25.89 -3.52 -4.41
C ARG A 430 24.89 -4.59 -4.89
N SER A 431 25.17 -5.87 -4.69
CA SER A 431 24.31 -7.01 -5.08
C SER A 431 22.86 -6.92 -4.56
N THR A 432 22.61 -6.23 -3.45
CA THR A 432 21.27 -6.03 -2.88
C THR A 432 20.40 -5.09 -3.71
N PHE A 433 21.02 -4.13 -4.40
CA PHE A 433 20.35 -3.11 -5.21
C PHE A 433 21.12 -2.93 -6.52
N SER A 434 21.33 -4.01 -7.27
CA SER A 434 22.15 -4.00 -8.49
C SER A 434 21.69 -2.96 -9.52
N TRP A 435 20.38 -2.66 -9.57
CA TRP A 435 19.83 -1.60 -10.42
C TRP A 435 20.29 -0.19 -10.04
N LEU A 436 20.66 0.06 -8.78
CA LEU A 436 21.23 1.33 -8.32
C LEU A 436 22.71 1.49 -8.74
N SER A 437 23.36 0.40 -9.13
CA SER A 437 24.79 0.35 -9.45
C SER A 437 25.09 0.46 -10.95
N SER A 438 24.09 0.27 -11.83
CA SER A 438 24.31 0.32 -13.27
C SER A 438 24.48 1.77 -13.73
N THR A 439 25.73 2.20 -13.96
CA THR A 439 25.98 3.52 -14.56
C THR A 439 25.74 3.48 -16.06
N PRO A 440 25.13 4.54 -16.65
CA PRO A 440 24.82 4.57 -18.08
C PRO A 440 26.06 4.60 -19.00
N TYR A 441 27.23 4.99 -18.48
CA TYR A 441 28.41 5.33 -19.29
C TYR A 441 29.53 4.27 -19.34
N SER A 442 29.40 3.12 -18.68
CA SER A 442 30.46 2.08 -18.71
C SER A 442 30.06 0.89 -19.58
N TYR A 443 30.42 0.91 -20.87
CA TYR A 443 30.27 -0.26 -21.74
C TYR A 443 31.38 -1.29 -21.49
N ASN A 444 31.44 -1.84 -20.27
CA ASN A 444 32.40 -2.88 -19.94
C ASN A 444 31.73 -4.26 -20.05
N SER A 445 32.28 -5.14 -20.89
CA SER A 445 31.90 -6.56 -21.00
C SER A 445 31.95 -7.28 -19.64
N THR A 446 32.84 -6.82 -18.75
CA THR A 446 32.98 -7.31 -17.38
C THR A 446 31.71 -7.17 -16.56
N ILE A 447 30.92 -6.10 -16.73
CA ILE A 447 29.69 -5.86 -15.95
C ILE A 447 28.62 -6.89 -16.31
N ILE A 448 28.48 -7.23 -17.59
CA ILE A 448 27.51 -8.24 -18.04
C ILE A 448 27.89 -9.62 -17.46
N ASN A 449 29.15 -10.01 -17.56
CA ASN A 449 29.63 -11.28 -16.99
C ASN A 449 29.40 -11.35 -15.48
N LEU A 450 29.65 -10.26 -14.76
CA LEU A 450 29.39 -10.17 -13.32
C LEU A 450 27.89 -10.31 -13.02
N THR A 451 27.00 -9.65 -13.77
CA THR A 451 25.55 -9.78 -13.56
C THR A 451 25.06 -11.21 -13.75
N LEU A 452 25.58 -11.93 -14.76
CA LEU A 452 25.23 -13.34 -14.99
C LEU A 452 25.67 -14.24 -13.82
N ILE A 453 26.89 -14.04 -13.31
CA ILE A 453 27.38 -14.77 -12.13
C ILE A 453 26.50 -14.49 -10.91
N THR A 454 26.07 -13.24 -10.70
CA THR A 454 25.18 -12.91 -9.57
C THR A 454 23.79 -13.55 -9.69
N ILE A 455 23.25 -13.70 -10.91
CA ILE A 455 21.98 -14.40 -11.14
C ILE A 455 22.12 -15.88 -10.76
N ILE A 456 23.21 -16.53 -11.18
CA ILE A 456 23.49 -17.93 -10.83
C ILE A 456 23.62 -18.07 -9.30
N ALA A 457 24.35 -17.17 -8.64
CA ALA A 457 24.47 -17.16 -7.18
C ALA A 457 23.11 -17.00 -6.48
N GLN A 458 22.25 -16.10 -6.96
CA GLN A 458 20.89 -15.92 -6.45
C GLN A 458 20.04 -17.18 -6.59
N TRP A 459 20.17 -17.92 -7.70
CA TRP A 459 19.45 -19.18 -7.91
C TRP A 459 19.94 -20.29 -6.97
N ILE A 460 21.25 -20.37 -6.70
CA ILE A 460 21.80 -21.30 -5.69
C ILE A 460 21.23 -20.97 -4.31
N VAL A 461 21.24 -19.70 -3.90
CA VAL A 461 20.67 -19.29 -2.61
C VAL A 461 19.18 -19.60 -2.56
N LEU A 462 18.44 -19.28 -3.63
CA LEU A 462 17.00 -19.52 -3.70
C LEU A 462 16.66 -21.01 -3.56
N THR A 463 17.36 -21.89 -4.28
CA THR A 463 17.15 -23.34 -4.20
C THR A 463 17.44 -23.88 -2.79
N LEU A 464 18.53 -23.44 -2.17
CA LEU A 464 18.88 -23.84 -0.80
C LEU A 464 17.81 -23.42 0.22
N VAL A 465 17.39 -22.15 0.20
CA VAL A 465 16.41 -21.62 1.17
C VAL A 465 15.02 -22.23 0.92
N THR A 466 14.61 -22.44 -0.33
CA THR A 466 13.33 -23.10 -0.65
C THR A 466 13.29 -24.57 -0.21
N LEU A 467 14.41 -25.29 -0.32
CA LEU A 467 14.54 -26.65 0.21
C LEU A 467 14.40 -26.66 1.74
N GLN A 468 15.07 -25.73 2.44
CA GLN A 468 14.93 -25.59 3.90
C GLN A 468 13.50 -25.26 4.32
N LEU A 469 12.84 -24.33 3.61
CA LEU A 469 11.44 -23.99 3.83
C LEU A 469 10.53 -25.21 3.66
N THR A 470 10.72 -25.98 2.59
CA THR A 470 9.92 -27.17 2.29
C THR A 470 10.10 -28.24 3.38
N ARG A 471 11.35 -28.49 3.82
CA ARG A 471 11.65 -29.40 4.93
C ARG A 471 10.93 -28.97 6.21
N LYS A 472 10.94 -27.67 6.53
CA LYS A 472 10.27 -27.11 7.72
C LYS A 472 8.75 -27.26 7.65
N ILE A 473 8.14 -26.98 6.50
CA ILE A 473 6.69 -27.15 6.29
C ILE A 473 6.28 -28.62 6.47
N ARG A 474 7.06 -29.57 5.91
CA ARG A 474 6.81 -31.01 6.10
C ARG A 474 6.85 -31.41 7.58
N LYS A 475 7.88 -30.96 8.32
CA LYS A 475 7.99 -31.20 9.78
C LYS A 475 6.87 -30.57 10.62
N LEU A 476 6.26 -29.48 10.14
CA LEU A 476 5.11 -28.86 10.81
C LEU A 476 3.81 -29.63 10.57
N GLY A 477 3.70 -30.31 9.43
CA GLY A 477 2.54 -31.11 9.03
C GLY A 477 2.41 -32.45 9.76
N THR A 478 3.48 -32.98 10.38
CA THR A 478 3.43 -34.28 11.09
C THR A 478 2.62 -34.19 12.38
N SER A 479 1.83 -35.23 12.67
CA SER A 479 1.04 -35.32 13.90
C SER A 479 1.96 -35.47 15.12
N ASN A 480 1.45 -35.09 16.31
CA ASN A 480 2.22 -35.30 17.54
C ASN A 480 2.44 -36.80 17.82
N SER A 481 1.53 -37.67 17.39
CA SER A 481 1.69 -39.13 17.47
C SER A 481 2.81 -39.64 16.55
N GLN A 482 2.92 -39.13 15.32
CA GLN A 482 4.02 -39.48 14.41
C GLN A 482 5.38 -39.02 14.94
N LYS A 483 5.44 -37.89 15.66
CA LYS A 483 6.67 -37.39 16.29
C LYS A 483 7.14 -38.18 17.52
N LEU A 484 6.25 -38.97 18.12
CA LEU A 484 6.58 -39.84 19.24
C LEU A 484 7.06 -41.23 18.78
N LEU A 485 6.81 -41.60 17.52
CA LEU A 485 7.15 -42.88 16.91
C LEU A 485 8.45 -42.83 16.07
N THR A 486 9.05 -41.65 15.91
CA THR A 486 10.30 -41.38 15.17
C THR A 486 11.29 -40.70 16.09
#